data_AF-A0A2R5FVF0-F1
#
_entry.id   AF-A0A2R5FVF0-F1
#
_cell.length_a   1.000
_cell.length_b   1.000
_cell.length_c   1.000
_cell.angle_alpha   90.00
_cell.angle_beta   90.00
_cell.angle_gamma   90.00
#
_symmetry.space_group_name_H-M   'P 1'
#
loop_
_entity.id
_entity.type
_entity.pdbx_description
1 polymer ?
#
loop_
_entity_poly.entity_id
_entity_poly.type
_entity_poly.pdbx_seq_one_letter_code
_entity_poly.pdbx_strand_id
1 'polypeptide(L)'
;MDYLMSAFPVHLHEIHSLGDGEERSEPAFDADGSPIISQAALVLRDGLVDKLASLDPIPGALEQLLWHFGYKQVAEVTGRSKRVLKSETGRLFVDSRGNGTNIAETTAFMADEKQILIFSDAGGTGRSYHADLNAVNRKRRSDYLLEAGWRADNAIQGLGRSHRTNQASAPIFRPVTTNVRGERRFISTIARRLDSLGALTRGQRQTGGNGIFNESDNLESNYAEYALYELFKQIFQGRFAEVPLGTFELLTGLSLTSTEGGMKIDLPPLPQFLNRLLALRIRMQNLIFERFELLLSQQIETAIAHGIFEVGVETLRAERFTVASIESVYTHPGTGSVTNYLLIERVQKTDIKTAAEAVELATNYQGRLIVNEKSGNAAVCIPTHSIFDDDGGVVPRVLLVRPQKENRVPVDKLKSSNWKQVLTDEFVGAWSKEVEELPKFTTDYIHLVTGILLPIWKILPRLNSRVFRLQLSNGEKVLGRVVNAENIRQVAEQLGMKNKLLGVKVAKREFAATQWLKSISRRHFRKKANLT
;
A
#
# COMPACT_ATOMS: atom_id res chain seq x y z
N MET A 1 27.75 -20.23 -8.61
CA MET A 1 29.21 -20.44 -8.46
C MET A 1 29.97 -19.33 -9.15
N ASP A 2 29.71 -19.08 -10.43
CA ASP A 2 30.38 -18.02 -11.22
C ASP A 2 30.39 -16.65 -10.54
N TYR A 3 29.27 -16.23 -9.95
CA TYR A 3 29.21 -14.97 -9.20
C TYR A 3 30.24 -14.90 -8.06
N LEU A 4 30.41 -15.98 -7.28
CA LEU A 4 31.42 -16.00 -6.20
C LEU A 4 32.83 -16.03 -6.76
N MET A 5 33.05 -16.73 -7.86
CA MET A 5 34.36 -16.74 -8.52
C MET A 5 34.75 -15.35 -9.04
N SER A 6 33.78 -14.56 -9.52
CA SER A 6 34.04 -13.23 -10.09
C SER A 6 33.96 -12.07 -9.10
N ALA A 7 33.11 -12.14 -8.09
CA ALA A 7 32.75 -11.00 -7.24
C ALA A 7 33.21 -11.11 -5.78
N PHE A 8 33.75 -12.25 -5.35
CA PHE A 8 34.27 -12.36 -3.99
C PHE A 8 35.50 -11.45 -3.84
N PRO A 9 35.57 -10.61 -2.78
CA PRO A 9 36.67 -9.68 -2.61
C PRO A 9 37.94 -10.43 -2.23
N VAL A 10 38.84 -10.60 -3.20
CA VAL A 10 40.11 -11.32 -3.02
C VAL A 10 41.31 -10.39 -2.97
N HIS A 11 41.15 -9.11 -3.31
CA HIS A 11 42.25 -8.15 -3.28
C HIS A 11 42.58 -7.75 -1.85
N LEU A 12 43.88 -7.65 -1.55
CA LEU A 12 44.38 -7.15 -0.29
C LEU A 12 44.14 -5.64 -0.22
N HIS A 13 43.75 -5.15 0.94
CA HIS A 13 43.62 -3.73 1.23
C HIS A 13 44.53 -3.37 2.40
N GLU A 14 45.15 -2.20 2.32
CA GLU A 14 45.92 -1.58 3.40
C GLU A 14 45.08 -0.48 4.05
N ILE A 15 45.25 -0.31 5.36
CA ILE A 15 44.55 0.74 6.12
C ILE A 15 45.52 1.89 6.31
N HIS A 16 45.18 3.04 5.74
CA HIS A 16 45.94 4.27 5.88
C HIS A 16 45.20 5.19 6.86
N SER A 17 45.85 5.54 7.96
CA SER A 17 45.35 6.58 8.87
C SER A 17 45.79 7.94 8.36
N LEU A 18 44.84 8.77 7.92
CA LEU A 18 45.10 10.19 7.72
C LEU A 18 45.21 10.85 9.10
N GLY A 19 46.04 11.89 9.21
CA GLY A 19 46.39 12.54 10.50
C GLY A 19 45.22 13.17 11.26
N ASP A 20 43.99 13.08 10.74
CA ASP A 20 42.71 13.49 11.35
C ASP A 20 41.98 12.35 12.08
N GLY A 21 42.52 11.12 12.06
CA GLY A 21 41.92 9.96 12.71
C GLY A 21 40.91 9.20 11.86
N GLU A 22 40.70 9.59 10.59
CA GLU A 22 39.95 8.77 9.63
C GLU A 22 40.84 7.69 9.03
N GLU A 23 40.47 6.42 9.25
CA GLU A 23 41.08 5.27 8.59
C GLU A 23 40.43 5.05 7.21
N ARG A 24 41.26 4.97 6.17
CA ARG A 24 40.81 4.61 4.81
C ARG A 24 41.42 3.29 4.38
N SER A 25 40.57 2.43 3.84
CA SER A 25 40.97 1.15 3.27
C SER A 25 41.20 1.32 1.76
N GLU A 26 42.44 1.16 1.32
CA GLU A 26 42.83 1.28 -0.09
C GLU A 26 43.41 -0.05 -0.61
N PRO A 27 43.17 -0.42 -1.88
CA PRO A 27 43.76 -1.63 -2.44
C PRO A 27 45.28 -1.57 -2.42
N ALA A 28 45.92 -2.66 -2.00
CA ALA A 28 47.37 -2.80 -2.04
C ALA A 28 47.82 -3.17 -3.45
N PHE A 29 48.93 -2.61 -3.92
CA PHE A 29 49.51 -2.87 -5.24
C PHE A 29 50.94 -3.39 -5.11
N ASP A 30 51.35 -4.31 -5.98
CA ASP A 30 52.72 -4.79 -6.04
C ASP A 30 53.65 -3.78 -6.72
N ALA A 31 54.94 -4.14 -6.83
CA ALA A 31 55.96 -3.27 -7.43
C ALA A 31 55.70 -2.93 -8.90
N ASP A 32 54.88 -3.73 -9.60
CA ASP A 32 54.49 -3.52 -11.00
C ASP A 32 53.16 -2.76 -11.13
N GLY A 33 52.55 -2.35 -10.01
CA GLY A 33 51.30 -1.63 -9.96
C GLY A 33 50.05 -2.51 -10.15
N SER A 34 50.16 -3.82 -9.97
CA SER A 34 49.04 -4.75 -10.03
C SER A 34 48.40 -4.95 -8.65
N PRO A 35 47.06 -5.06 -8.53
CA PRO A 35 46.40 -5.31 -7.25
C PRO A 35 46.88 -6.62 -6.61
N ILE A 36 47.33 -6.56 -5.36
CA ILE A 36 47.78 -7.73 -4.62
C ILE A 36 46.57 -8.59 -4.27
N ILE A 37 46.68 -9.90 -4.49
CA ILE A 37 45.65 -10.86 -4.10
C ILE A 37 45.96 -11.38 -2.69
N SER A 38 44.99 -11.29 -1.79
CA SER A 38 45.05 -11.86 -0.44
C SER A 38 44.86 -13.38 -0.50
N GLN A 39 45.91 -14.13 -0.17
CA GLN A 39 45.85 -15.59 -0.11
C GLN A 39 44.83 -16.09 0.91
N ALA A 40 44.65 -15.38 2.03
CA ALA A 40 43.63 -15.70 3.03
C ALA A 40 42.21 -15.52 2.46
N ALA A 41 41.98 -14.47 1.68
CA ALA A 41 40.68 -14.24 1.04
C ALA A 41 40.38 -15.28 -0.05
N LEU A 42 41.40 -15.72 -0.81
CA LEU A 42 41.27 -16.83 -1.75
C LEU A 42 40.85 -18.13 -1.04
N VAL A 43 41.52 -18.48 0.05
CA VAL A 43 41.18 -19.67 0.85
C VAL A 43 39.73 -19.59 1.37
N LEU A 44 39.28 -18.42 1.83
CA LEU A 44 37.89 -18.22 2.26
C LEU A 44 36.88 -18.37 1.11
N ARG A 45 37.19 -17.81 -0.06
CA ARG A 45 36.36 -17.97 -1.27
C ARG A 45 36.26 -19.44 -1.65
N ASP A 46 37.39 -20.12 -1.76
CA ASP A 46 37.47 -21.50 -2.23
C ASP A 46 36.77 -22.45 -1.24
N GLY A 47 36.98 -22.25 0.07
CA GLY A 47 36.24 -22.99 1.10
C GLY A 47 34.73 -22.75 1.07
N LEU A 48 34.27 -21.53 0.73
CA LEU A 48 32.85 -21.24 0.55
C LEU A 48 32.29 -21.91 -0.71
N VAL A 49 33.07 -21.92 -1.80
CA VAL A 49 32.73 -22.62 -3.05
C VAL A 49 32.59 -24.12 -2.79
N ASP A 50 33.57 -24.75 -2.13
CA ASP A 50 33.51 -26.18 -1.79
C ASP A 50 32.29 -26.51 -0.93
N LYS A 51 32.02 -25.68 0.09
CA LYS A 51 30.84 -25.83 0.91
C LYS A 51 29.55 -25.77 0.08
N LEU A 52 29.41 -24.78 -0.80
CA LEU A 52 28.24 -24.65 -1.66
C LEU A 52 28.11 -25.82 -2.65
N ALA A 53 29.22 -26.31 -3.19
CA ALA A 53 29.25 -27.47 -4.07
C ALA A 53 28.86 -28.78 -3.35
N SER A 54 29.12 -28.86 -2.04
CA SER A 54 28.74 -30.01 -1.20
C SER A 54 27.28 -30.04 -0.77
N LEU A 55 26.55 -28.93 -0.93
CA LEU A 55 25.13 -28.87 -0.56
C LEU A 55 24.30 -29.65 -1.58
N ASP A 56 23.29 -30.37 -1.08
CA ASP A 56 22.32 -31.03 -1.94
C ASP A 56 21.63 -29.99 -2.84
N PRO A 57 21.58 -30.23 -4.17
CA PRO A 57 20.89 -29.32 -5.07
C PRO A 57 19.40 -29.34 -4.75
N ILE A 58 18.85 -28.16 -4.44
CA ILE A 58 17.40 -28.01 -4.27
C ILE A 58 16.78 -27.95 -5.67
N PRO A 59 15.97 -28.95 -6.08
CA PRO A 59 15.37 -28.94 -7.40
C PRO A 59 14.38 -27.79 -7.53
N GLY A 60 14.45 -27.06 -8.65
CA GLY A 60 13.50 -26.00 -8.95
C GLY A 60 12.06 -26.53 -9.01
N ALA A 61 11.08 -25.64 -8.82
CA ALA A 61 9.67 -26.02 -8.88
C ALA A 61 9.29 -26.66 -10.24
N LEU A 62 9.90 -26.18 -11.33
CA LEU A 62 9.67 -26.72 -12.67
C LEU A 62 10.16 -28.16 -12.81
N GLU A 63 11.37 -28.47 -12.33
CA GLU A 63 11.92 -29.83 -12.28
C GLU A 63 10.98 -30.75 -11.51
N GLN A 64 10.55 -30.31 -10.32
CA GLN A 64 9.67 -31.12 -9.48
C GLN A 64 8.34 -31.43 -10.19
N LEU A 65 7.73 -30.46 -10.88
CA LEU A 65 6.52 -30.68 -11.68
C LEU A 65 6.77 -31.63 -12.85
N LEU A 66 7.87 -31.46 -13.59
CA LEU A 66 8.24 -32.32 -14.71
C LEU A 66 8.52 -33.76 -14.26
N TRP A 67 9.16 -33.95 -13.11
CA TRP A 67 9.48 -35.27 -12.56
C TRP A 67 8.27 -35.96 -11.94
N HIS A 68 7.34 -35.19 -11.36
CA HIS A 68 6.13 -35.73 -10.75
C HIS A 68 5.10 -36.16 -11.81
N PHE A 69 4.78 -35.29 -12.77
CA PHE A 69 3.76 -35.57 -13.79
C PHE A 69 4.31 -36.30 -15.02
N GLY A 70 5.63 -36.30 -15.20
CA GLY A 70 6.31 -36.82 -16.37
C GLY A 70 6.34 -35.81 -17.52
N TYR A 71 7.52 -35.63 -18.11
CA TYR A 71 7.78 -34.63 -19.17
C TYR A 71 6.95 -34.83 -20.44
N LYS A 72 6.41 -36.04 -20.67
CA LYS A 72 5.51 -36.34 -21.80
C LYS A 72 4.12 -35.69 -21.64
N GLN A 73 3.64 -35.50 -20.41
CA GLN A 73 2.32 -34.92 -20.13
C GLN A 73 2.35 -33.40 -19.93
N VAL A 74 3.55 -32.83 -19.73
CA VAL A 74 3.75 -31.42 -19.41
C VAL A 74 4.27 -30.66 -20.62
N ALA A 75 3.53 -29.65 -21.04
CA ALA A 75 3.94 -28.68 -22.03
C ALA A 75 4.69 -27.54 -21.33
N GLU A 76 5.95 -27.32 -21.70
CA GLU A 76 6.77 -26.29 -21.09
C GLU A 76 7.04 -25.14 -22.06
N VAL A 77 6.50 -23.95 -21.76
CA VAL A 77 6.62 -22.73 -22.56
C VAL A 77 7.36 -21.66 -21.74
N THR A 78 8.65 -21.88 -21.53
CA THR A 78 9.53 -21.01 -20.72
C THR A 78 10.69 -20.49 -21.59
N GLY A 79 11.49 -19.57 -21.04
CA GLY A 79 12.70 -19.04 -21.69
C GLY A 79 13.94 -19.94 -21.55
N ARG A 80 13.80 -21.15 -21.00
CA ARG A 80 14.93 -22.03 -20.69
C ARG A 80 15.46 -22.73 -21.94
N SER A 81 16.78 -22.67 -22.16
CA SER A 81 17.46 -23.41 -23.23
C SER A 81 17.76 -24.87 -22.86
N LYS A 82 17.80 -25.20 -21.57
CA LYS A 82 18.01 -26.56 -21.06
C LYS A 82 17.12 -26.86 -19.86
N ARG A 83 16.76 -28.12 -19.70
CA ARG A 83 16.01 -28.66 -18.56
C ARG A 83 16.53 -30.04 -18.15
N VAL A 84 16.28 -30.42 -16.90
CA VAL A 84 16.63 -31.75 -16.39
C VAL A 84 15.37 -32.60 -16.31
N LEU A 85 15.34 -33.69 -17.06
CA LEU A 85 14.22 -34.61 -17.13
C LEU A 85 14.55 -35.91 -16.39
N LYS A 86 13.51 -36.62 -15.98
CA LYS A 86 13.61 -37.93 -15.32
C LYS A 86 13.03 -39.00 -16.24
N SER A 87 13.83 -40.03 -16.55
CA SER A 87 13.39 -41.17 -17.35
C SER A 87 12.42 -42.06 -16.54
N GLU A 88 11.74 -42.97 -17.23
CA GLU A 88 10.90 -44.00 -16.60
C GLU A 88 11.69 -44.91 -15.65
N THR A 89 12.99 -45.08 -15.91
CA THR A 89 13.94 -45.80 -15.03
C THR A 89 14.43 -44.98 -13.83
N GLY A 90 13.96 -43.73 -13.69
CA GLY A 90 14.33 -42.82 -12.61
C GLY A 90 15.66 -42.08 -12.80
N ARG A 91 16.35 -42.27 -13.93
CA ARG A 91 17.62 -41.59 -14.23
C ARG A 91 17.38 -40.16 -14.71
N LEU A 92 18.19 -39.23 -14.23
CA LEU A 92 18.16 -37.84 -14.68
C LEU A 92 19.00 -37.67 -15.95
N PHE A 93 18.50 -36.86 -16.89
CA PHE A 93 19.22 -36.49 -18.11
C PHE A 93 18.89 -35.06 -18.52
N VAL A 94 19.82 -34.43 -19.24
CA VAL A 94 19.66 -33.04 -19.72
C VAL A 94 19.00 -33.04 -21.09
N ASP A 95 17.92 -32.29 -21.23
CA ASP A 95 17.21 -32.07 -22.49
C ASP A 95 17.45 -30.63 -22.97
N SER A 96 17.93 -30.49 -24.21
CA SER A 96 18.23 -29.19 -24.83
C SER A 96 17.03 -28.73 -25.66
N ARG A 97 16.59 -27.51 -25.44
CA ARG A 97 15.42 -26.92 -26.10
C ARG A 97 15.86 -26.02 -27.23
N GLY A 98 15.52 -26.43 -28.46
CA GLY A 98 15.81 -25.67 -29.67
C GLY A 98 14.79 -24.57 -29.97
N ASN A 99 15.10 -23.76 -30.99
CA ASN A 99 14.17 -22.78 -31.54
C ASN A 99 12.89 -23.49 -32.04
N GLY A 100 11.71 -22.94 -31.70
CA GLY A 100 10.42 -23.53 -32.06
C GLY A 100 9.83 -24.52 -31.03
N THR A 101 10.60 -24.97 -30.03
CA THR A 101 10.11 -25.87 -28.96
C THR A 101 8.85 -25.29 -28.28
N ASN A 102 8.85 -23.99 -27.98
CA ASN A 102 7.69 -23.34 -27.35
C ASN A 102 6.42 -23.38 -28.20
N ILE A 103 6.58 -23.36 -29.54
CA ILE A 103 5.45 -23.47 -30.47
C ILE A 103 4.92 -24.91 -30.44
N ALA A 104 5.81 -25.90 -30.58
CA ALA A 104 5.44 -27.31 -30.53
C ALA A 104 4.74 -27.67 -29.21
N GLU A 105 5.27 -27.22 -28.07
CA GLU A 105 4.69 -27.44 -26.74
C GLU A 105 3.30 -26.78 -26.60
N THR A 106 3.13 -25.57 -27.15
CA THR A 106 1.82 -24.89 -27.17
C THR A 106 0.82 -25.65 -28.03
N THR A 107 1.23 -26.09 -29.23
CA THR A 107 0.38 -26.86 -30.13
C THR A 107 -0.05 -28.18 -29.49
N ALA A 108 0.89 -28.92 -28.89
CA ALA A 108 0.61 -30.19 -28.20
C ALA A 108 -0.40 -30.00 -27.04
N PHE A 109 -0.28 -28.91 -26.28
CA PHE A 109 -1.26 -28.59 -25.23
C PHE A 109 -2.65 -28.28 -25.80
N MET A 110 -2.73 -27.44 -26.84
CA MET A 110 -4.00 -27.03 -27.45
C MET A 110 -4.67 -28.17 -28.26
N ALA A 111 -3.88 -29.13 -28.73
CA ALA A 111 -4.33 -30.36 -29.40
C ALA A 111 -4.77 -31.47 -28.42
N ASP A 112 -4.71 -31.22 -27.11
CA ASP A 112 -5.00 -32.20 -26.03
C ASP A 112 -4.01 -33.38 -25.95
N GLU A 113 -2.85 -33.29 -26.61
CA GLU A 113 -1.76 -34.27 -26.51
C GLU A 113 -1.04 -34.17 -25.16
N LYS A 114 -0.97 -32.95 -24.60
CA LYS A 114 -0.42 -32.67 -23.27
C LYS A 114 -1.48 -32.05 -22.38
N GLN A 115 -1.56 -32.53 -21.15
CA GLN A 115 -2.63 -32.18 -20.21
C GLN A 115 -2.28 -31.00 -19.29
N ILE A 116 -0.98 -30.76 -19.08
CA ILE A 116 -0.47 -29.73 -18.16
C ILE A 116 0.34 -28.73 -18.97
N LEU A 117 0.16 -27.44 -18.71
CA LEU A 117 0.96 -26.37 -19.29
C LEU A 117 1.69 -25.61 -18.18
N ILE A 118 2.99 -25.40 -18.36
CA ILE A 118 3.79 -24.49 -17.57
C ILE A 118 4.28 -23.39 -18.51
N PHE A 119 4.07 -22.12 -18.14
CA PHE A 119 4.60 -21.00 -18.92
C PHE A 119 5.27 -19.95 -18.04
N SER A 120 6.25 -19.24 -18.61
CA SER A 120 6.86 -18.06 -17.99
C SER A 120 6.74 -16.84 -18.90
N ASP A 121 7.01 -15.65 -18.36
CA ASP A 121 6.92 -14.38 -19.11
C ASP A 121 7.82 -14.40 -20.36
N ALA A 122 9.06 -14.87 -20.21
CA ALA A 122 10.04 -15.00 -21.29
C ALA A 122 9.65 -16.01 -22.40
N GLY A 123 8.80 -17.00 -22.09
CA GLY A 123 8.38 -18.03 -23.05
C GLY A 123 7.03 -17.74 -23.72
N GLY A 124 6.20 -16.91 -23.11
CA GLY A 124 4.77 -16.78 -23.44
C GLY A 124 4.40 -15.69 -24.44
N THR A 125 5.30 -14.78 -24.82
CA THR A 125 4.96 -13.58 -25.64
C THR A 125 4.15 -13.94 -26.89
N GLY A 126 3.00 -13.26 -27.07
CA GLY A 126 2.09 -13.48 -28.20
C GLY A 126 1.24 -14.75 -28.18
N ARG A 127 1.37 -15.63 -27.17
CA ARG A 127 0.65 -16.92 -27.11
C ARG A 127 -0.59 -16.86 -26.23
N SER A 128 -1.54 -17.76 -26.53
CA SER A 128 -2.84 -17.88 -25.88
C SER A 128 -3.11 -19.34 -25.52
N TYR A 129 -3.57 -19.58 -24.29
CA TYR A 129 -3.74 -20.90 -23.68
C TYR A 129 -5.15 -21.09 -23.09
N HIS A 130 -6.05 -20.15 -23.33
CA HIS A 130 -7.45 -20.24 -22.92
C HIS A 130 -8.12 -21.51 -23.47
N ALA A 131 -9.26 -21.89 -22.90
CA ALA A 131 -10.08 -22.98 -23.41
C ALA A 131 -10.79 -22.56 -24.71
N ASP A 132 -10.02 -22.30 -25.77
CA ASP A 132 -10.49 -21.76 -27.04
C ASP A 132 -11.55 -22.69 -27.67
N LEU A 133 -12.69 -22.12 -28.08
CA LEU A 133 -13.74 -22.85 -28.79
C LEU A 133 -13.26 -23.47 -30.11
N ASN A 134 -12.18 -22.94 -30.69
CA ASN A 134 -11.59 -23.46 -31.93
C ASN A 134 -10.54 -24.56 -31.68
N ALA A 135 -10.11 -24.76 -30.44
CA ALA A 135 -9.13 -25.78 -30.10
C ALA A 135 -9.78 -27.13 -29.79
N VAL A 136 -8.98 -28.20 -29.85
CA VAL A 136 -9.37 -29.55 -29.41
C VAL A 136 -9.47 -29.56 -27.88
N ASN A 137 -8.45 -29.05 -27.20
CA ASN A 137 -8.43 -28.96 -25.75
C ASN A 137 -9.30 -27.80 -25.24
N ARG A 138 -10.58 -28.09 -24.95
CA ARG A 138 -11.56 -27.14 -24.40
C ARG A 138 -11.77 -27.26 -22.89
N LYS A 139 -10.94 -28.06 -22.20
CA LYS A 139 -11.05 -28.32 -20.75
C LYS A 139 -10.91 -27.02 -19.95
N ARG A 140 -11.65 -26.87 -18.85
CA ARG A 140 -11.51 -25.70 -17.97
C ARG A 140 -10.07 -25.57 -17.47
N ARG A 141 -9.50 -24.38 -17.56
CA ARG A 141 -8.14 -24.10 -17.08
C ARG A 141 -8.18 -23.90 -15.56
N SER A 142 -7.39 -24.68 -14.83
CA SER A 142 -7.07 -24.42 -13.42
C SER A 142 -5.65 -23.88 -13.39
N ASP A 143 -5.54 -22.56 -13.36
CA ASP A 143 -4.28 -21.82 -13.51
C ASP A 143 -3.66 -21.57 -12.14
N TYR A 144 -2.51 -22.19 -11.90
CA TYR A 144 -1.77 -22.09 -10.64
C TYR A 144 -0.67 -21.04 -10.78
N LEU A 145 -0.78 -19.96 -10.03
CA LEU A 145 0.22 -18.89 -10.00
C LEU A 145 1.30 -19.25 -8.98
N LEU A 146 2.39 -19.89 -9.45
CA LEU A 146 3.51 -20.33 -8.62
C LEU A 146 4.45 -19.18 -8.25
N GLU A 147 4.82 -18.36 -9.23
CA GLU A 147 5.67 -17.19 -9.02
C GLU A 147 5.03 -16.02 -9.75
N ALA A 148 4.58 -15.05 -8.97
CA ALA A 148 3.98 -13.85 -9.49
C ALA A 148 5.08 -12.80 -9.68
N GLY A 149 5.22 -12.29 -10.90
CA GLY A 149 6.26 -11.31 -11.21
C GLY A 149 6.17 -10.07 -10.31
N TRP A 150 7.33 -9.48 -9.99
CA TRP A 150 7.46 -8.28 -9.15
C TRP A 150 6.61 -7.10 -9.60
N ARG A 151 6.32 -7.04 -10.91
CA ARG A 151 5.43 -6.04 -11.48
C ARG A 151 4.08 -6.67 -11.81
N ALA A 152 3.03 -6.08 -11.23
CA ALA A 152 1.69 -6.58 -11.40
C ALA A 152 1.21 -6.58 -12.86
N ASP A 153 1.61 -5.62 -13.68
CA ASP A 153 1.29 -5.62 -15.12
C ASP A 153 1.76 -6.89 -15.83
N ASN A 154 2.93 -7.44 -15.48
CA ASN A 154 3.41 -8.70 -16.03
C ASN A 154 2.58 -9.89 -15.54
N ALA A 155 2.23 -9.91 -14.24
CA ALA A 155 1.36 -10.96 -13.69
C ALA A 155 -0.01 -10.97 -14.37
N ILE A 156 -0.61 -9.78 -14.55
CA ILE A 156 -1.89 -9.59 -15.25
C ILE A 156 -1.82 -10.06 -16.70
N GLN A 157 -0.74 -9.71 -17.41
CA GLN A 157 -0.52 -10.16 -18.78
C GLN A 157 -0.40 -11.69 -18.86
N GLY A 158 0.24 -12.31 -17.86
CA GLY A 158 0.30 -13.77 -17.72
C GLY A 158 -1.09 -14.41 -17.61
N LEU A 159 -1.95 -13.91 -16.71
CA LEU A 159 -3.32 -14.41 -16.54
C LEU A 159 -4.20 -14.17 -17.78
N GLY A 160 -3.95 -13.07 -18.51
CA GLY A 160 -4.59 -12.79 -19.80
C GLY A 160 -4.25 -13.80 -20.90
N ARG A 161 -3.32 -14.73 -20.69
CA ARG A 161 -3.04 -15.83 -21.63
C ARG A 161 -4.05 -16.96 -21.52
N SER A 162 -4.59 -17.22 -20.33
CA SER A 162 -5.59 -18.26 -20.07
C SER A 162 -7.03 -17.73 -20.02
N HIS A 163 -7.23 -16.40 -20.02
CA HIS A 163 -8.54 -15.74 -20.03
C HIS A 163 -8.76 -14.86 -21.28
N ARG A 164 -9.68 -15.25 -22.19
CA ARG A 164 -10.00 -14.53 -23.45
C ARG A 164 -11.48 -14.63 -23.83
N THR A 165 -11.95 -13.74 -24.70
CA THR A 165 -13.37 -13.63 -25.11
C THR A 165 -13.93 -14.85 -25.86
N ASN A 166 -13.09 -15.70 -26.49
CA ASN A 166 -13.50 -16.89 -27.25
C ASN A 166 -13.36 -18.23 -26.47
N GLN A 167 -13.49 -18.18 -25.14
CA GLN A 167 -13.28 -19.37 -24.30
C GLN A 167 -14.58 -20.16 -24.05
N ALA A 168 -14.52 -21.49 -24.20
CA ALA A 168 -15.57 -22.43 -23.84
C ALA A 168 -15.91 -22.40 -22.34
N SER A 169 -14.91 -22.06 -21.51
CA SER A 169 -15.10 -21.88 -20.08
C SER A 169 -14.08 -20.88 -19.52
N ALA A 170 -14.48 -20.16 -18.47
CA ALA A 170 -13.57 -19.29 -17.75
C ALA A 170 -12.56 -20.09 -16.91
N PRO A 171 -11.30 -19.62 -16.81
CA PRO A 171 -10.28 -20.21 -15.95
C PRO A 171 -10.63 -20.04 -14.47
N ILE A 172 -10.10 -20.94 -13.64
CA ILE A 172 -10.02 -20.81 -12.19
C ILE A 172 -8.58 -20.45 -11.86
N PHE A 173 -8.35 -19.30 -11.24
CA PHE A 173 -7.03 -18.88 -10.78
C PHE A 173 -6.78 -19.33 -9.35
N ARG A 174 -5.61 -19.93 -9.09
CA ARG A 174 -5.19 -20.44 -7.78
C ARG A 174 -3.80 -19.86 -7.46
N PRO A 175 -3.70 -18.76 -6.69
CA PRO A 175 -2.42 -18.34 -6.16
C PRO A 175 -1.86 -19.44 -5.26
N VAL A 176 -0.61 -19.83 -5.49
CA VAL A 176 0.10 -20.80 -4.67
C VAL A 176 1.00 -20.02 -3.73
N THR A 177 0.93 -20.34 -2.44
CA THR A 177 1.69 -19.65 -1.39
C THR A 177 2.29 -20.69 -0.47
N THR A 178 3.53 -20.49 -0.03
CA THR A 178 4.10 -21.33 1.03
C THR A 178 3.69 -20.81 2.41
N ASN A 179 4.05 -21.55 3.45
CA ASN A 179 3.93 -21.11 4.84
C ASN A 179 5.10 -20.20 5.29
N VAL A 180 5.97 -19.78 4.37
CA VAL A 180 7.04 -18.83 4.66
C VAL A 180 6.43 -17.43 4.75
N ARG A 181 6.46 -16.81 5.93
CA ARG A 181 5.80 -15.52 6.15
C ARG A 181 6.38 -14.40 5.27
N GLY A 182 7.68 -14.46 4.96
CA GLY A 182 8.33 -13.54 4.03
C GLY A 182 7.74 -13.54 2.62
N GLU A 183 7.07 -14.64 2.21
CA GLU A 183 6.40 -14.73 0.91
C GLU A 183 5.07 -13.96 0.88
N ARG A 184 4.39 -13.80 2.03
CA ARG A 184 3.07 -13.12 2.13
C ARG A 184 3.11 -11.69 1.59
N ARG A 185 4.26 -11.00 1.69
CA ARG A 185 4.50 -9.68 1.08
C ARG A 185 4.21 -9.66 -0.41
N PHE A 186 4.62 -10.69 -1.14
CA PHE A 186 4.46 -10.74 -2.59
C PHE A 186 3.00 -10.92 -2.97
N ILE A 187 2.33 -11.77 -2.20
CA ILE A 187 0.95 -12.13 -2.47
C ILE A 187 0.00 -10.96 -2.20
N SER A 188 0.25 -10.13 -1.19
CA SER A 188 -0.63 -9.01 -0.87
C SER A 188 -0.59 -7.87 -1.89
N THR A 189 0.58 -7.54 -2.43
CA THR A 189 0.73 -6.57 -3.53
C THR A 189 -0.01 -7.05 -4.79
N ILE A 190 -0.03 -8.37 -5.03
CA ILE A 190 -0.65 -8.99 -6.20
C ILE A 190 -2.15 -9.18 -6.01
N ALA A 191 -2.61 -9.66 -4.85
CA ALA A 191 -4.02 -9.83 -4.50
C ALA A 191 -4.81 -8.51 -4.62
N ARG A 192 -4.28 -7.39 -4.08
CA ARG A 192 -4.90 -6.06 -4.22
C ARG A 192 -5.08 -5.62 -5.68
N ARG A 193 -4.11 -5.97 -6.53
CA ARG A 193 -4.12 -5.60 -7.94
C ARG A 193 -4.95 -6.59 -8.79
N LEU A 194 -5.09 -7.84 -8.34
CA LEU A 194 -6.04 -8.82 -8.86
C LEU A 194 -7.49 -8.48 -8.49
N ASP A 195 -7.75 -7.96 -7.28
CA ASP A 195 -9.05 -7.41 -6.89
C ASP A 195 -9.41 -6.18 -7.74
N SER A 196 -8.40 -5.38 -8.09
CA SER A 196 -8.56 -4.28 -9.05
C SER A 196 -8.88 -4.79 -10.46
N LEU A 197 -8.38 -5.96 -10.87
CA LEU A 197 -8.77 -6.63 -12.12
C LEU A 197 -10.17 -7.23 -12.08
N GLY A 198 -10.56 -7.86 -10.97
CA GLY A 198 -11.93 -8.37 -10.78
C GLY A 198 -12.97 -7.26 -10.81
N ALA A 199 -12.57 -6.04 -10.44
CA ALA A 199 -13.35 -4.82 -10.62
C ALA A 199 -13.37 -4.31 -12.09
N LEU A 200 -12.40 -4.68 -12.92
CA LEU A 200 -12.28 -4.30 -14.35
C LEU A 200 -12.94 -5.32 -15.30
N THR A 201 -13.11 -6.57 -14.88
CA THR A 201 -13.86 -7.58 -15.65
C THR A 201 -15.35 -7.49 -15.32
N ARG A 202 -16.21 -7.31 -16.33
CA ARG A 202 -17.67 -7.26 -16.16
C ARG A 202 -18.17 -8.49 -15.40
N GLY A 203 -18.66 -8.30 -14.17
CA GLY A 203 -19.66 -9.16 -13.54
C GLY A 203 -19.22 -10.47 -12.86
N GLN A 204 -17.94 -10.84 -12.80
CA GLN A 204 -17.54 -12.11 -12.17
C GLN A 204 -17.11 -11.91 -10.71
N ARG A 205 -18.13 -11.82 -9.84
CA ARG A 205 -17.98 -11.69 -8.39
C ARG A 205 -17.78 -13.01 -7.63
N GLN A 206 -17.44 -14.14 -8.28
CA GLN A 206 -17.64 -15.44 -7.64
C GLN A 206 -16.46 -16.20 -7.03
N THR A 207 -15.18 -15.81 -7.12
CA THR A 207 -14.12 -16.63 -6.46
C THR A 207 -12.87 -15.90 -5.93
N GLY A 208 -12.90 -14.60 -5.66
CA GLY A 208 -11.71 -13.88 -5.13
C GLY A 208 -11.74 -13.58 -3.62
N GLY A 209 -12.93 -13.43 -3.03
CA GLY A 209 -13.11 -12.83 -1.70
C GLY A 209 -13.60 -13.79 -0.62
N ASN A 210 -13.25 -15.08 -0.68
CA ASN A 210 -13.56 -16.03 0.40
C ASN A 210 -12.53 -15.94 1.54
N GLY A 211 -12.27 -14.74 2.07
CA GLY A 211 -11.37 -14.58 3.23
C GLY A 211 -9.95 -15.14 3.01
N ILE A 212 -9.46 -15.15 1.77
CA ILE A 212 -8.12 -15.68 1.44
C ILE A 212 -7.03 -14.70 1.91
N PHE A 213 -7.35 -13.42 2.09
CA PHE A 213 -6.41 -12.38 2.52
C PHE A 213 -7.01 -11.50 3.62
N ASN A 214 -6.21 -11.24 4.65
CA ASN A 214 -6.55 -10.35 5.75
C ASN A 214 -6.04 -8.94 5.44
N GLU A 215 -6.69 -7.91 6.00
CA GLU A 215 -6.32 -6.51 5.80
C GLU A 215 -4.89 -6.19 6.32
N SER A 216 -4.43 -6.96 7.30
CA SER A 216 -3.04 -6.99 7.80
C SER A 216 -2.00 -7.39 6.74
N ASP A 217 -2.42 -7.98 5.63
CA ASP A 217 -1.51 -8.38 4.56
C ASP A 217 -1.04 -7.15 3.74
N ASN A 218 -1.70 -5.99 3.86
CA ASN A 218 -1.32 -4.77 3.13
C ASN A 218 -0.12 -4.02 3.74
N LEU A 219 1.08 -4.42 3.33
CA LEU A 219 2.34 -3.83 3.78
C LEU A 219 2.71 -2.52 3.06
N GLU A 220 1.93 -2.02 2.09
CA GLU A 220 2.20 -0.72 1.44
C GLU A 220 1.47 0.45 2.12
N SER A 221 0.92 0.25 3.33
CA SER A 221 0.14 1.26 4.06
C SER A 221 1.02 2.10 4.99
N ASN A 222 0.56 3.32 5.32
CA ASN A 222 1.20 4.14 6.35
C ASN A 222 1.28 3.39 7.71
N TYR A 223 0.32 2.51 7.99
CA TYR A 223 0.32 1.66 9.20
C TYR A 223 1.51 0.69 9.22
N ALA A 224 1.92 0.16 8.07
CA ALA A 224 3.09 -0.71 7.96
C ALA A 224 4.40 0.06 8.20
N GLU A 225 4.49 1.33 7.78
CA GLU A 225 5.64 2.19 8.10
C GLU A 225 5.71 2.50 9.60
N TYR A 226 4.58 2.82 10.24
CA TYR A 226 4.52 3.02 11.69
C TYR A 226 4.86 1.75 12.48
N ALA A 227 4.33 0.60 12.07
CA ALA A 227 4.64 -0.69 12.69
C ALA A 227 6.12 -1.05 12.53
N LEU A 228 6.74 -0.71 11.40
CA LEU A 228 8.17 -0.91 11.19
C LEU A 228 9.01 -0.02 12.11
N TYR A 229 8.62 1.26 12.25
CA TYR A 229 9.28 2.17 13.18
C TYR A 229 9.22 1.65 14.61
N GLU A 230 8.04 1.20 15.07
CA GLU A 230 7.88 0.63 16.40
C GLU A 230 8.65 -0.68 16.57
N LEU A 231 8.77 -1.51 15.53
CA LEU A 231 9.62 -2.70 15.56
C LEU A 231 11.09 -2.32 15.80
N PHE A 232 11.64 -1.38 15.02
CA PHE A 232 13.01 -0.92 15.19
C PHE A 232 13.26 -0.31 16.57
N LYS A 233 12.29 0.46 17.08
CA LYS A 233 12.34 1.03 18.42
C LYS A 233 12.39 -0.04 19.50
N GLN A 234 11.59 -1.10 19.37
CA GLN A 234 11.63 -2.23 20.30
C GLN A 234 12.95 -2.99 20.24
N ILE A 235 13.51 -3.21 19.04
CA ILE A 235 14.82 -3.85 18.88
C ILE A 235 15.92 -3.01 19.55
N PHE A 236 15.97 -1.71 19.25
CA PHE A 236 16.95 -0.79 19.83
C PHE A 236 16.85 -0.71 21.36
N GLN A 237 15.64 -0.72 21.92
CA GLN A 237 15.40 -0.68 23.36
C GLN A 237 15.58 -2.05 24.05
N GLY A 238 15.96 -3.11 23.31
CA GLY A 238 16.10 -4.46 23.86
C GLY A 238 14.77 -5.12 24.27
N ARG A 239 13.64 -4.61 23.77
CA ARG A 239 12.28 -5.12 24.06
C ARG A 239 11.86 -6.25 23.12
N PHE A 240 12.75 -6.69 22.23
CA PHE A 240 12.60 -7.90 21.42
C PHE A 240 13.74 -8.86 21.75
N ALA A 241 13.56 -9.64 22.82
CA ALA A 241 14.63 -10.45 23.41
C ALA A 241 15.12 -11.56 22.45
N GLU A 242 14.23 -12.06 21.61
CA GLU A 242 14.49 -13.15 20.67
C GLU A 242 15.38 -12.70 19.50
N VAL A 243 15.42 -11.40 19.21
CA VAL A 243 16.27 -10.80 18.17
C VAL A 243 16.94 -9.53 18.73
N PRO A 244 18.05 -9.68 19.48
CA PRO A 244 18.80 -8.54 20.00
C PRO A 244 19.35 -7.66 18.89
N LEU A 245 19.54 -6.36 19.18
CA LEU A 245 20.02 -5.35 18.23
C LEU A 245 21.25 -5.79 17.44
N GLY A 246 22.32 -6.24 18.12
CA GLY A 246 23.55 -6.66 17.44
C GLY A 246 23.34 -7.88 16.51
N THR A 247 22.45 -8.81 16.89
CA THR A 247 22.09 -9.94 16.04
C THR A 247 21.27 -9.49 14.82
N PHE A 248 20.34 -8.56 15.02
CA PHE A 248 19.53 -8.00 13.93
C PHE A 248 20.41 -7.30 12.89
N GLU A 249 21.29 -6.39 13.32
CA GLU A 249 22.16 -5.63 12.44
C GLU A 249 23.15 -6.54 11.69
N LEU A 250 23.75 -7.51 12.40
CA LEU A 250 24.66 -8.49 11.80
C LEU A 250 23.99 -9.33 10.70
N LEU A 251 22.79 -9.84 10.98
CA LEU A 251 22.10 -10.73 10.05
C LEU A 251 21.47 -10.00 8.86
N THR A 252 20.98 -8.78 9.06
CA THR A 252 20.27 -8.01 8.03
C THR A 252 21.20 -7.06 7.25
N GLY A 253 22.35 -6.71 7.81
CA GLY A 253 23.21 -5.64 7.29
C GLY A 253 22.56 -4.25 7.37
N LEU A 254 21.48 -4.10 8.15
CA LEU A 254 20.87 -2.81 8.47
C LEU A 254 21.55 -2.21 9.69
N SER A 255 21.51 -0.89 9.80
CA SER A 255 22.02 -0.18 10.97
C SER A 255 20.93 0.73 11.51
N LEU A 256 20.57 0.51 12.77
CA LEU A 256 19.61 1.26 13.56
C LEU A 256 20.30 2.23 14.54
N THR A 257 21.61 2.05 14.76
CA THR A 257 22.45 2.85 15.67
C THR A 257 23.22 3.95 14.95
N SER A 258 23.23 5.17 15.52
CA SER A 258 24.12 6.24 15.08
C SER A 258 25.54 6.05 15.63
N THR A 259 26.50 6.77 15.07
CA THR A 259 27.89 6.83 15.59
C THR A 259 27.95 7.33 17.03
N GLU A 260 26.95 8.10 17.47
CA GLU A 260 26.82 8.63 18.83
C GLU A 260 26.10 7.65 19.79
N GLY A 261 25.75 6.45 19.35
CA GLY A 261 25.08 5.43 20.17
C GLY A 261 23.57 5.60 20.33
N GLY A 262 22.98 6.63 19.73
CA GLY A 262 21.53 6.85 19.67
C GLY A 262 20.86 6.03 18.55
N MET A 263 19.52 6.04 18.52
CA MET A 263 18.80 5.52 17.35
C MET A 263 18.98 6.49 16.17
N LYS A 264 19.21 5.96 14.97
CA LYS A 264 19.27 6.76 13.75
C LYS A 264 17.97 7.52 13.51
N ILE A 265 18.12 8.76 13.03
CA ILE A 265 17.00 9.58 12.56
C ILE A 265 16.47 9.03 11.22
N ASP A 266 17.38 8.68 10.31
CA ASP A 266 17.05 8.07 9.03
C ASP A 266 17.11 6.55 9.15
N LEU A 267 15.96 5.94 9.44
CA LEU A 267 15.82 4.50 9.59
C LEU A 267 15.58 3.82 8.23
N PRO A 268 16.00 2.55 8.07
CA PRO A 268 15.80 1.81 6.82
C PRO A 268 14.33 1.79 6.38
N PRO A 269 13.99 2.21 5.15
CA PRO A 269 12.61 2.19 4.69
C PRO A 269 12.10 0.75 4.50
N LEU A 270 10.78 0.59 4.55
CA LEU A 270 10.11 -0.72 4.49
C LEU A 270 10.54 -1.60 3.31
N PRO A 271 10.71 -1.09 2.07
CA PRO A 271 11.19 -1.93 0.98
C PRO A 271 12.58 -2.51 1.22
N GLN A 272 13.48 -1.73 1.83
CA GLN A 272 14.82 -2.16 2.18
C GLN A 272 14.77 -3.23 3.27
N PHE A 273 14.04 -2.99 4.35
CA PHE A 273 13.82 -3.96 5.43
C PHE A 273 13.33 -5.31 4.91
N LEU A 274 12.25 -5.27 4.13
CA LEU A 274 11.63 -6.49 3.62
C LEU A 274 12.55 -7.24 2.63
N ASN A 275 13.39 -6.54 1.87
CA ASN A 275 14.39 -7.18 1.01
C ASN A 275 15.52 -7.84 1.81
N ARG A 276 15.94 -7.25 2.94
CA ARG A 276 16.95 -7.84 3.81
C ARG A 276 16.45 -9.09 4.52
N LEU A 277 15.17 -9.13 4.88
CA LEU A 277 14.57 -10.33 5.47
C LEU A 277 14.65 -11.56 4.55
N LEU A 278 14.54 -11.40 3.23
CA LEU A 278 14.60 -12.53 2.28
C LEU A 278 15.92 -13.30 2.33
N ALA A 279 17.00 -12.67 2.80
CA ALA A 279 18.31 -13.29 2.94
C ALA A 279 18.46 -14.12 4.24
N LEU A 280 17.50 -14.01 5.17
CA LEU A 280 17.58 -14.70 6.46
C LEU A 280 17.11 -16.15 6.35
N ARG A 281 17.49 -16.99 7.31
CA ARG A 281 16.90 -18.34 7.45
C ARG A 281 15.41 -18.23 7.76
N ILE A 282 14.59 -19.14 7.24
CA ILE A 282 13.12 -19.14 7.38
C ILE A 282 12.66 -18.93 8.84
N ARG A 283 13.30 -19.60 9.80
CA ARG A 283 12.98 -19.43 11.23
C ARG A 283 13.14 -17.96 11.69
N MET A 284 14.23 -17.31 11.30
CA MET A 284 14.50 -15.92 11.67
C MET A 284 13.59 -14.95 10.91
N GLN A 285 13.32 -15.23 9.63
CA GLN A 285 12.30 -14.49 8.88
C GLN A 285 10.96 -14.51 9.62
N ASN A 286 10.46 -15.71 9.93
CA ASN A 286 9.17 -15.88 10.59
C ASN A 286 9.11 -15.17 11.94
N LEU A 287 10.17 -15.25 12.75
CA LEU A 287 10.24 -14.61 14.07
C LEU A 287 10.12 -13.07 13.98
N ILE A 288 10.93 -12.45 13.11
CA ILE A 288 10.90 -10.98 12.93
C ILE A 288 9.56 -10.56 12.31
N PHE A 289 9.07 -11.31 11.34
CA PHE A 289 7.83 -11.00 10.63
C PHE A 289 6.60 -11.15 11.53
N GLU A 290 6.58 -12.15 12.41
CA GLU A 290 5.50 -12.33 13.38
C GLU A 290 5.43 -11.16 14.37
N ARG A 291 6.59 -10.67 14.84
CA ARG A 291 6.64 -9.46 15.68
C ARG A 291 6.14 -8.23 14.93
N PHE A 292 6.53 -8.07 13.68
CA PHE A 292 6.07 -6.99 12.82
C PHE A 292 4.56 -7.05 12.56
N GLU A 293 4.02 -8.21 12.23
CA GLU A 293 2.58 -8.44 11.99
C GLU A 293 1.76 -8.09 13.23
N LEU A 294 2.23 -8.46 14.43
CA LEU A 294 1.56 -8.11 15.68
C LEU A 294 1.44 -6.59 15.85
N LEU A 295 2.52 -5.85 15.61
CA LEU A 295 2.53 -4.38 15.71
C LEU A 295 1.64 -3.74 14.65
N LEU A 296 1.63 -4.29 13.44
CA LEU A 296 0.75 -3.85 12.37
C LEU A 296 -0.72 -4.04 12.72
N SER A 297 -1.10 -5.22 13.22
CA SER A 297 -2.47 -5.49 13.67
C SER A 297 -2.89 -4.53 14.78
N GLN A 298 -2.04 -4.29 15.79
CA GLN A 298 -2.32 -3.32 16.85
C GLN A 298 -2.52 -1.89 16.32
N GLN A 299 -1.70 -1.48 15.35
CA GLN A 299 -1.82 -0.16 14.73
C GLN A 299 -3.11 -0.03 13.92
N ILE A 300 -3.51 -1.08 13.22
CA ILE A 300 -4.77 -1.15 12.47
C ILE A 300 -5.96 -1.09 13.42
N GLU A 301 -5.98 -1.92 14.47
CA GLU A 301 -7.04 -1.93 15.48
C GLU A 301 -7.18 -0.55 16.16
N THR A 302 -6.07 0.09 16.49
CA THR A 302 -6.05 1.45 17.05
C THR A 302 -6.60 2.49 16.06
N ALA A 303 -6.26 2.38 14.78
CA ALA A 303 -6.78 3.26 13.76
C ALA A 303 -8.28 3.07 13.52
N ILE A 304 -8.77 1.82 13.59
CA ILE A 304 -10.19 1.48 13.49
C ILE A 304 -10.95 2.06 14.68
N ALA A 305 -10.46 1.86 15.90
CA ALA A 305 -11.07 2.38 17.11
C ALA A 305 -11.19 3.91 17.10
N HIS A 306 -10.22 4.60 16.51
CA HIS A 306 -10.23 6.07 16.36
C HIS A 306 -10.94 6.57 15.09
N GLY A 307 -11.51 5.68 14.27
CA GLY A 307 -12.23 6.06 13.05
C GLY A 307 -11.35 6.66 11.94
N ILE A 308 -10.03 6.49 12.03
CA ILE A 308 -9.04 7.02 11.08
C ILE A 308 -8.45 5.93 10.17
N PHE A 309 -9.04 4.73 10.18
CA PHE A 309 -8.56 3.60 9.39
C PHE A 309 -8.87 3.79 7.89
N GLU A 310 -7.82 3.78 7.06
CA GLU A 310 -7.90 4.01 5.62
C GLU A 310 -7.83 2.70 4.85
N VAL A 311 -8.99 2.13 4.51
CA VAL A 311 -9.11 0.92 3.69
C VAL A 311 -8.95 1.27 2.21
N GLY A 312 -8.33 0.39 1.43
CA GLY A 312 -8.08 0.51 -0.02
C GLY A 312 -9.27 0.93 -0.89
N VAL A 313 -9.81 0.04 -1.75
CA VAL A 313 -10.93 0.40 -2.65
C VAL A 313 -12.22 0.47 -1.85
N GLU A 314 -12.57 1.66 -1.40
CA GLU A 314 -13.70 1.88 -0.51
C GLU A 314 -15.01 2.06 -1.33
N THR A 315 -16.09 1.42 -0.88
CA THR A 315 -17.42 1.65 -1.47
C THR A 315 -18.09 2.79 -0.72
N LEU A 316 -18.18 3.96 -1.36
CA LEU A 316 -18.88 5.10 -0.78
C LEU A 316 -20.37 4.78 -0.66
N ARG A 317 -20.90 4.96 0.54
CA ARG A 317 -22.33 4.93 0.84
C ARG A 317 -22.79 6.34 1.14
N ALA A 318 -23.92 6.71 0.58
CA ALA A 318 -24.62 7.95 0.86
C ALA A 318 -26.10 7.72 0.56
N GLU A 319 -26.95 8.66 0.98
CA GLU A 319 -28.37 8.62 0.61
C GLU A 319 -28.52 8.73 -0.90
N ARG A 320 -27.70 9.58 -1.54
CA ARG A 320 -27.75 9.80 -2.98
C ARG A 320 -26.42 10.25 -3.55
N PHE A 321 -26.04 9.67 -4.69
CA PHE A 321 -24.96 10.18 -5.55
C PHE A 321 -25.53 10.62 -6.91
N THR A 322 -25.21 11.84 -7.32
CA THR A 322 -25.62 12.42 -8.61
C THR A 322 -24.40 13.02 -9.31
N VAL A 323 -24.29 12.82 -10.62
CA VAL A 323 -23.20 13.46 -11.38
C VAL A 323 -23.58 14.92 -11.61
N ALA A 324 -22.84 15.82 -10.98
CA ALA A 324 -23.02 17.26 -11.17
C ALA A 324 -22.38 17.75 -12.48
N SER A 325 -21.26 17.16 -12.90
CA SER A 325 -20.62 17.46 -14.18
C SER A 325 -19.61 16.41 -14.61
N ILE A 326 -19.40 16.29 -15.93
CA ILE A 326 -18.45 15.37 -16.59
C ILE A 326 -17.56 16.17 -17.54
N GLU A 327 -16.26 15.92 -17.53
CA GLU A 327 -15.34 16.42 -18.56
C GLU A 327 -14.36 15.33 -19.00
N SER A 328 -14.21 15.15 -20.31
CA SER A 328 -13.19 14.25 -20.88
C SER A 328 -11.82 14.91 -20.79
N VAL A 329 -10.89 14.25 -20.09
CA VAL A 329 -9.53 14.76 -19.85
C VAL A 329 -8.47 14.04 -20.68
N TYR A 330 -8.78 12.85 -21.19
CA TYR A 330 -7.88 12.10 -22.05
C TYR A 330 -8.64 11.07 -22.89
N THR A 331 -8.27 10.93 -24.16
CA THR A 331 -8.78 9.87 -25.04
C THR A 331 -7.60 9.07 -25.54
N HIS A 332 -7.59 7.76 -25.29
CA HIS A 332 -6.49 6.88 -25.69
C HIS A 332 -6.50 6.66 -27.22
N PRO A 333 -5.42 7.02 -27.95
CA PRO A 333 -5.44 7.05 -29.42
C PRO A 333 -5.55 5.65 -30.05
N GLY A 334 -5.11 4.59 -29.36
CA GLY A 334 -5.18 3.22 -29.89
C GLY A 334 -6.46 2.45 -29.56
N THR A 335 -7.22 2.86 -28.53
CA THR A 335 -8.40 2.10 -28.06
C THR A 335 -9.68 2.93 -28.03
N GLY A 336 -9.60 4.23 -28.30
CA GLY A 336 -10.72 5.17 -28.22
C GLY A 336 -11.28 5.34 -26.80
N SER A 337 -10.67 4.73 -25.78
CA SER A 337 -11.15 4.77 -24.41
C SER A 337 -10.96 6.16 -23.82
N VAL A 338 -12.01 6.68 -23.19
CA VAL A 338 -12.04 8.03 -22.64
C VAL A 338 -11.86 7.98 -21.13
N THR A 339 -11.00 8.85 -20.62
CA THR A 339 -10.83 9.13 -19.19
C THR A 339 -11.58 10.42 -18.86
N ASN A 340 -12.52 10.34 -17.93
CA ASN A 340 -13.39 11.45 -17.54
C ASN A 340 -13.08 11.92 -16.11
N TYR A 341 -13.06 13.23 -15.92
CA TYR A 341 -13.19 13.87 -14.62
C TYR A 341 -14.66 14.11 -14.31
N LEU A 342 -15.10 13.64 -13.14
CA LEU A 342 -16.47 13.75 -12.65
C LEU A 342 -16.49 14.61 -11.38
N LEU A 343 -17.47 15.50 -11.31
CA LEU A 343 -17.92 16.11 -10.06
C LEU A 343 -19.17 15.37 -9.62
N ILE A 344 -19.09 14.70 -8.48
CA ILE A 344 -20.19 13.94 -7.89
C ILE A 344 -20.76 14.76 -6.75
N GLU A 345 -22.05 15.05 -6.80
CA GLU A 345 -22.79 15.54 -5.66
C GLU A 345 -23.18 14.35 -4.78
N ARG A 346 -22.83 14.43 -3.49
CA ARG A 346 -23.17 13.43 -2.48
C ARG A 346 -24.14 14.06 -1.50
N VAL A 347 -25.30 13.42 -1.33
CA VAL A 347 -26.28 13.73 -0.28
C VAL A 347 -26.19 12.63 0.77
N GLN A 348 -25.91 13.00 2.01
CA GLN A 348 -25.77 12.07 3.12
C GLN A 348 -26.58 12.54 4.31
N LYS A 349 -26.98 11.59 5.17
CA LYS A 349 -27.57 11.94 6.46
C LYS A 349 -26.57 12.77 7.25
N THR A 350 -27.03 13.84 7.85
CA THR A 350 -26.16 14.68 8.66
C THR A 350 -25.74 13.89 9.89
N ASP A 351 -24.43 13.76 10.11
CA ASP A 351 -23.90 13.14 11.32
C ASP A 351 -24.18 14.08 12.50
N ILE A 352 -25.19 13.73 13.29
CA ILE A 352 -25.69 14.54 14.41
C ILE A 352 -25.66 13.65 15.64
N LYS A 353 -24.84 14.03 16.64
CA LYS A 353 -24.83 13.37 17.94
C LYS A 353 -26.17 13.57 18.64
N THR A 354 -26.77 12.48 19.07
CA THR A 354 -27.98 12.50 19.90
C THR A 354 -27.70 13.12 21.26
N ALA A 355 -28.74 13.59 21.95
CA ALA A 355 -28.58 14.12 23.30
C ALA A 355 -28.02 13.08 24.28
N ALA A 356 -28.41 11.80 24.13
CA ALA A 356 -27.89 10.70 24.93
C ALA A 356 -26.39 10.49 24.72
N GLU A 357 -25.93 10.43 23.46
CA GLU A 357 -24.50 10.32 23.12
C GLU A 357 -23.68 11.52 23.61
N ALA A 358 -24.27 12.72 23.58
CA ALA A 358 -23.61 13.93 24.08
C ALA A 358 -23.45 13.91 25.61
N VAL A 359 -24.45 13.41 26.33
CA VAL A 359 -24.36 13.22 27.79
C VAL A 359 -23.33 12.15 28.14
N GLU A 360 -23.33 11.02 27.42
CA GLU A 360 -22.33 9.96 27.60
C GLU A 360 -20.90 10.46 27.33
N LEU A 361 -20.71 11.28 26.29
CA LEU A 361 -19.45 11.94 25.99
C LEU A 361 -18.97 12.82 27.16
N ALA A 362 -19.88 13.54 27.80
CA ALA A 362 -19.55 14.33 28.99
C ALA A 362 -19.08 13.42 30.13
N THR A 363 -19.75 12.29 30.38
CA THR A 363 -19.36 11.33 31.41
C THR A 363 -17.98 10.71 31.14
N ASN A 364 -17.74 10.23 29.92
CA ASN A 364 -16.52 9.51 29.56
C ASN A 364 -15.26 10.38 29.59
N TYR A 365 -15.41 11.68 29.32
CA TYR A 365 -14.28 12.61 29.22
C TYR A 365 -14.26 13.68 30.32
N GLN A 366 -14.94 13.45 31.45
CA GLN A 366 -15.03 14.41 32.57
C GLN A 366 -15.49 15.82 32.11
N GLY A 367 -16.38 15.86 31.12
CA GLY A 367 -16.96 17.05 30.55
C GLY A 367 -18.11 17.62 31.37
N ARG A 368 -18.42 18.90 31.15
CA ARG A 368 -19.55 19.62 31.76
C ARG A 368 -20.61 19.92 30.71
N LEU A 369 -21.88 19.74 31.07
CA LEU A 369 -23.02 20.14 30.25
C LEU A 369 -23.26 21.64 30.41
N ILE A 370 -23.22 22.38 29.32
CA ILE A 370 -23.39 23.83 29.34
C ILE A 370 -24.44 24.29 28.31
N VAL A 371 -25.17 25.35 28.64
CA VAL A 371 -26.12 26.03 27.75
C VAL A 371 -25.77 27.51 27.68
N ASN A 372 -25.88 28.10 26.49
CA ASN A 372 -25.68 29.52 26.29
C ASN A 372 -26.98 30.28 26.56
N GLU A 373 -27.00 31.14 27.57
CA GLU A 373 -28.21 31.86 27.98
C GLU A 373 -28.76 32.80 26.91
N LYS A 374 -27.89 33.34 26.05
CA LYS A 374 -28.31 34.29 25.01
C LYS A 374 -28.87 33.59 23.78
N SER A 375 -28.27 32.47 23.37
CA SER A 375 -28.67 31.77 22.15
C SER A 375 -29.53 30.53 22.38
N GLY A 376 -29.67 30.08 23.63
CA GLY A 376 -30.37 28.84 23.98
C GLY A 376 -29.67 27.56 23.49
N ASN A 377 -28.42 27.66 23.02
CA ASN A 377 -27.70 26.56 22.40
C ASN A 377 -26.97 25.72 23.46
N ALA A 378 -26.91 24.41 23.26
CA ALA A 378 -26.23 23.49 24.16
C ALA A 378 -24.82 23.12 23.65
N ALA A 379 -23.90 22.81 24.57
CA ALA A 379 -22.58 22.28 24.27
C ALA A 379 -22.06 21.36 25.40
N VAL A 380 -21.29 20.34 25.05
CA VAL A 380 -20.49 19.58 26.01
C VAL A 380 -19.11 20.24 26.11
N CYS A 381 -18.71 20.64 27.31
CA CYS A 381 -17.43 21.31 27.57
C CYS A 381 -16.43 20.31 28.15
N ILE A 382 -15.43 19.92 27.38
CA ILE A 382 -14.42 18.91 27.75
C ILE A 382 -13.05 19.59 27.87
N PRO A 383 -12.21 19.27 28.88
CA PRO A 383 -10.81 19.72 28.91
C PRO A 383 -10.05 19.31 27.63
N THR A 384 -9.19 20.18 27.11
CA THR A 384 -8.36 19.86 25.93
C THR A 384 -6.97 20.45 26.07
N HIS A 385 -6.04 20.05 25.18
CA HIS A 385 -4.65 20.51 25.23
C HIS A 385 -4.55 22.05 25.13
N SER A 386 -3.75 22.61 26.03
CA SER A 386 -3.37 24.03 26.06
C SER A 386 -2.56 24.43 24.84
N ILE A 387 -2.47 25.73 24.57
CA ILE A 387 -1.55 26.32 23.60
C ILE A 387 -0.64 27.33 24.28
N PHE A 388 0.48 27.67 23.67
CA PHE A 388 1.31 28.78 24.11
C PHE A 388 0.86 30.07 23.42
N ASP A 389 0.78 31.18 24.15
CA ASP A 389 0.60 32.51 23.57
C ASP A 389 1.92 33.08 23.04
N ASP A 390 1.83 34.27 22.44
CA ASP A 390 2.98 34.96 21.83
C ASP A 390 4.06 35.37 22.85
N ASP A 391 3.73 35.37 24.14
CA ASP A 391 4.61 35.70 25.26
C ASP A 391 5.15 34.42 25.96
N GLY A 392 4.87 33.23 25.41
CA GLY A 392 5.31 31.94 25.96
C GLY A 392 4.48 31.44 27.14
N GLY A 393 3.39 32.12 27.48
CA GLY A 393 2.43 31.73 28.52
C GLY A 393 1.56 30.56 28.09
N VAL A 394 1.25 29.66 29.04
CA VAL A 394 0.34 28.53 28.79
C VAL A 394 -1.10 29.00 28.85
N VAL A 395 -1.81 28.94 27.73
CA VAL A 395 -3.24 29.25 27.61
C VAL A 395 -4.06 27.96 27.69
N PRO A 396 -4.74 27.68 28.82
CA PRO A 396 -5.61 26.52 28.93
C PRO A 396 -6.86 26.68 28.05
N ARG A 397 -7.30 25.58 27.44
CA ARG A 397 -8.47 25.55 26.55
C ARG A 397 -9.43 24.44 26.92
N VAL A 398 -10.66 24.61 26.47
CA VAL A 398 -11.72 23.60 26.51
C VAL A 398 -12.25 23.36 25.10
N LEU A 399 -12.67 22.14 24.83
CA LEU A 399 -13.39 21.74 23.63
C LEU A 399 -14.88 21.86 23.90
N LEU A 400 -15.57 22.70 23.13
CA LEU A 400 -17.02 22.78 23.11
C LEU A 400 -17.54 21.92 21.97
N VAL A 401 -18.12 20.78 22.31
CA VAL A 401 -18.74 19.85 21.36
C VAL A 401 -20.22 20.20 21.23
N ARG A 402 -20.67 20.47 20.00
CA ARG A 402 -22.06 20.79 19.63
C ARG A 402 -22.57 19.79 18.58
N PRO A 403 -23.88 19.71 18.30
CA PRO A 403 -24.45 18.71 17.40
C PRO A 403 -23.77 18.54 16.03
N GLN A 404 -23.24 19.62 15.44
CA GLN A 404 -22.56 19.61 14.13
C GLN A 404 -21.13 20.16 14.14
N LYS A 405 -20.66 20.70 15.26
CA LYS A 405 -19.39 21.45 15.28
C LYS A 405 -18.68 21.31 16.61
N GLU A 406 -17.37 21.28 16.53
CA GLU A 406 -16.50 21.37 17.68
C GLU A 406 -15.69 22.67 17.63
N ASN A 407 -15.64 23.40 18.74
CA ASN A 407 -14.85 24.62 18.85
C ASN A 407 -13.96 24.56 20.08
N ARG A 408 -12.67 24.87 19.92
CA ARG A 408 -11.74 25.01 21.04
C ARG A 408 -11.72 26.46 21.50
N VAL A 409 -11.99 26.70 22.78
CA VAL A 409 -12.10 28.03 23.36
C VAL A 409 -11.15 28.15 24.57
N PRO A 410 -10.38 29.24 24.70
CA PRO A 410 -9.63 29.51 25.93
C PRO A 410 -10.53 29.55 27.16
N VAL A 411 -10.06 29.03 28.29
CA VAL A 411 -10.86 28.96 29.53
C VAL A 411 -11.34 30.34 29.98
N ASP A 412 -10.51 31.37 29.87
CA ASP A 412 -10.88 32.73 30.28
C ASP A 412 -11.98 33.33 29.40
N LYS A 413 -11.96 33.03 28.09
CA LYS A 413 -13.04 33.43 27.18
C LYS A 413 -14.34 32.69 27.46
N LEU A 414 -14.27 31.45 27.93
CA LEU A 414 -15.47 30.73 28.38
C LEU A 414 -16.03 31.36 29.67
N LYS A 415 -15.18 31.71 30.63
CA LYS A 415 -15.60 32.38 31.88
C LYS A 415 -16.29 33.73 31.63
N SER A 416 -15.80 34.49 30.65
CA SER A 416 -16.37 35.79 30.26
C SER A 416 -17.54 35.69 29.25
N SER A 417 -18.09 34.50 29.04
CA SER A 417 -19.15 34.26 28.05
C SER A 417 -20.49 33.92 28.70
N ASN A 418 -21.56 33.85 27.90
CA ASN A 418 -22.91 33.54 28.38
C ASN A 418 -23.16 32.02 28.53
N TRP A 419 -22.11 31.20 28.60
CA TRP A 419 -22.24 29.75 28.78
C TRP A 419 -22.33 29.42 30.27
N LYS A 420 -23.42 28.79 30.69
CA LYS A 420 -23.62 28.32 32.06
C LYS A 420 -23.74 26.81 32.13
N GLN A 421 -23.24 26.25 33.22
CA GLN A 421 -23.42 24.84 33.52
C GLN A 421 -24.87 24.58 33.92
N VAL A 422 -25.46 23.54 33.35
CA VAL A 422 -26.87 23.17 33.55
C VAL A 422 -26.99 21.70 33.92
N LEU A 423 -28.17 21.30 34.40
CA LEU A 423 -28.50 19.90 34.64
C LEU A 423 -28.83 19.17 33.33
N THR A 424 -28.79 17.82 33.38
CA THR A 424 -28.99 16.96 32.22
C THR A 424 -30.31 17.24 31.49
N ASP A 425 -31.41 17.45 32.20
CA ASP A 425 -32.73 17.65 31.59
C ASP A 425 -32.79 18.95 30.77
N GLU A 426 -32.23 20.04 31.31
CA GLU A 426 -32.16 21.34 30.63
C GLU A 426 -31.23 21.28 29.41
N PHE A 427 -30.10 20.59 29.54
CA PHE A 427 -29.17 20.34 28.44
C PHE A 427 -29.83 19.52 27.32
N VAL A 428 -30.52 18.42 27.66
CA VAL A 428 -31.18 17.54 26.70
C VAL A 428 -32.29 18.30 25.96
N GLY A 429 -33.04 19.15 26.65
CA GLY A 429 -34.06 20.01 26.01
C GLY A 429 -33.45 20.97 24.99
N ALA A 430 -32.40 21.70 25.38
CA ALA A 430 -31.72 22.64 24.49
C ALA A 430 -31.00 21.94 23.31
N TRP A 431 -30.35 20.80 23.57
CA TRP A 431 -29.68 20.01 22.53
C TRP A 431 -30.66 19.41 21.54
N SER A 432 -31.75 18.81 22.02
CA SER A 432 -32.76 18.17 21.16
C SER A 432 -33.46 19.20 20.27
N LYS A 433 -33.77 20.38 20.80
CA LYS A 433 -34.30 21.50 20.01
C LYS A 433 -33.34 21.91 18.89
N GLU A 434 -32.05 22.05 19.20
CA GLU A 434 -31.04 22.37 18.19
C GLU A 434 -30.95 21.26 17.13
N VAL A 435 -30.97 19.98 17.53
CA VAL A 435 -30.96 18.83 16.62
C VAL A 435 -32.17 18.79 15.69
N GLU A 436 -33.36 19.15 16.17
CA GLU A 436 -34.58 19.21 15.34
C GLU A 436 -34.53 20.30 14.27
N GLU A 437 -33.88 21.43 14.56
CA GLU A 437 -33.73 22.55 13.63
C GLU A 437 -32.66 22.30 12.55
N LEU A 438 -31.82 21.28 12.72
CA LEU A 438 -30.75 20.95 11.78
C LEU A 438 -31.28 20.19 10.55
N PRO A 439 -30.71 20.45 9.35
CA PRO A 439 -31.09 19.71 8.16
C PRO A 439 -30.73 18.23 8.33
N LYS A 440 -31.71 17.35 8.09
CA LYS A 440 -31.54 15.89 8.14
C LYS A 440 -30.53 15.35 7.13
N PHE A 441 -30.29 16.09 6.06
CA PHE A 441 -29.36 15.75 5.00
C PHE A 441 -28.41 16.91 4.71
N THR A 442 -27.15 16.58 4.49
CA THR A 442 -26.13 17.51 4.01
C THR A 442 -25.67 17.09 2.61
N THR A 443 -25.35 18.10 1.81
CA THR A 443 -24.84 17.91 0.44
C THR A 443 -23.42 18.43 0.35
N ASP A 444 -22.51 17.57 -0.11
CA ASP A 444 -21.14 17.91 -0.46
C ASP A 444 -20.76 17.38 -1.85
N TYR A 445 -19.53 17.68 -2.28
CA TYR A 445 -19.05 17.36 -3.62
C TYR A 445 -17.75 16.56 -3.57
N ILE A 446 -17.69 15.51 -4.39
CA ILE A 446 -16.54 14.61 -4.55
C ILE A 446 -16.00 14.76 -5.97
N HIS A 447 -14.69 14.91 -6.08
CA HIS A 447 -13.99 15.02 -7.36
C HIS A 447 -13.34 13.68 -7.72
N LEU A 448 -13.70 13.12 -8.87
CA LEU A 448 -13.36 11.74 -9.23
C LEU A 448 -12.79 11.66 -10.65
N VAL A 449 -11.72 10.90 -10.87
CA VAL A 449 -11.18 10.60 -12.20
C VAL A 449 -11.47 9.14 -12.54
N THR A 450 -12.14 8.91 -13.67
CA THR A 450 -12.66 7.60 -14.09
C THR A 450 -12.17 7.24 -15.50
N GLY A 451 -11.99 5.96 -15.80
CA GLY A 451 -11.47 5.50 -17.11
C GLY A 451 -10.03 4.98 -17.03
N ILE A 452 -9.25 5.12 -18.11
CA ILE A 452 -7.86 4.62 -18.15
C ILE A 452 -6.94 5.62 -17.43
N LEU A 453 -6.51 5.25 -16.23
CA LEU A 453 -5.69 6.12 -15.37
C LEU A 453 -4.19 6.06 -15.65
N LEU A 454 -3.70 4.98 -16.23
CA LEU A 454 -2.26 4.76 -16.50
C LEU A 454 -1.60 5.89 -17.32
N PRO A 455 -2.21 6.38 -18.43
CA PRO A 455 -1.65 7.46 -19.25
C PRO A 455 -1.49 8.78 -18.50
N ILE A 456 -2.38 9.06 -17.53
CA ILE A 456 -2.38 10.30 -16.74
C ILE A 456 -1.83 10.09 -15.32
N TRP A 457 -1.22 8.92 -15.04
CA TRP A 457 -0.84 8.53 -13.69
C TRP A 457 0.17 9.48 -13.04
N LYS A 458 1.08 10.06 -13.84
CA LYS A 458 2.10 11.01 -13.39
C LYS A 458 1.51 12.36 -12.95
N ILE A 459 0.31 12.70 -13.42
CA ILE A 459 -0.40 13.96 -13.15
C ILE A 459 -1.17 13.87 -11.82
N LEU A 460 -1.53 12.67 -11.39
CA LEU A 460 -2.34 12.44 -10.19
C LEU A 460 -1.46 12.39 -8.92
N PRO A 461 -1.86 13.02 -7.80
CA PRO A 461 -1.02 13.15 -6.59
C PRO A 461 -0.61 11.80 -5.98
N ARG A 462 0.67 11.55 -5.75
CA ARG A 462 1.17 10.22 -5.29
C ARG A 462 0.72 9.83 -3.88
N LEU A 463 0.54 10.80 -2.99
CA LEU A 463 0.29 10.57 -1.56
C LEU A 463 -1.13 10.04 -1.25
N ASN A 464 -2.08 10.14 -2.20
CA ASN A 464 -3.42 9.61 -2.04
C ASN A 464 -3.88 8.90 -3.33
N SER A 465 -3.80 7.57 -3.32
CA SER A 465 -4.19 6.71 -4.45
C SER A 465 -5.58 6.06 -4.28
N ARG A 466 -6.39 6.57 -3.35
CA ARG A 466 -7.72 6.02 -3.03
C ARG A 466 -8.60 5.95 -4.28
N VAL A 467 -9.12 4.76 -4.54
CA VAL A 467 -10.10 4.50 -5.59
C VAL A 467 -11.41 4.20 -4.90
N PHE A 468 -12.45 4.94 -5.26
CA PHE A 468 -13.78 4.74 -4.71
C PHE A 468 -14.70 4.10 -5.71
N ARG A 469 -15.57 3.24 -5.20
CA ARG A 469 -16.75 2.74 -5.91
C ARG A 469 -17.98 3.45 -5.35
N LEU A 470 -18.81 4.00 -6.22
CA LEU A 470 -20.10 4.57 -5.84
C LEU A 470 -21.18 4.11 -6.82
N GLN A 471 -22.42 4.06 -6.34
CA GLN A 471 -23.58 3.79 -7.18
C GLN A 471 -24.38 5.08 -7.30
N LEU A 472 -24.52 5.57 -8.52
CA LEU A 472 -25.31 6.74 -8.85
C LEU A 472 -26.80 6.43 -8.69
N SER A 473 -27.58 7.49 -8.54
CA SER A 473 -29.04 7.42 -8.39
C SER A 473 -29.76 6.75 -9.57
N ASN A 474 -29.15 6.81 -10.75
CA ASN A 474 -29.63 6.17 -11.98
C ASN A 474 -29.28 4.66 -12.04
N GLY A 475 -28.67 4.09 -10.99
CA GLY A 475 -28.23 2.71 -10.91
C GLY A 475 -26.84 2.44 -11.50
N GLU A 476 -26.21 3.42 -12.14
CA GLU A 476 -24.89 3.29 -12.73
C GLU A 476 -23.80 3.17 -11.65
N LYS A 477 -22.87 2.24 -11.84
CA LYS A 477 -21.73 2.06 -10.94
C LYS A 477 -20.52 2.79 -11.49
N VAL A 478 -20.00 3.71 -10.70
CA VAL A 478 -18.83 4.52 -11.06
C VAL A 478 -17.66 4.09 -10.19
N LEU A 479 -16.50 3.91 -10.83
CA LEU A 479 -15.24 3.60 -10.19
C LEU A 479 -14.20 4.63 -10.62
N GLY A 480 -13.54 5.26 -9.66
CA GLY A 480 -12.51 6.24 -9.98
C GLY A 480 -11.66 6.66 -8.80
N ARG A 481 -10.62 7.42 -9.11
CA ARG A 481 -9.69 7.94 -8.12
C ARG A 481 -10.13 9.32 -7.63
N VAL A 482 -10.14 9.54 -6.32
CA VAL A 482 -10.50 10.85 -5.76
C VAL A 482 -9.34 11.84 -5.86
N VAL A 483 -9.69 13.09 -6.18
CA VAL A 483 -8.78 14.24 -6.17
C VAL A 483 -9.15 15.14 -5.00
N ASN A 484 -8.27 15.22 -3.99
CA ASN A 484 -8.49 16.05 -2.81
C ASN A 484 -8.52 17.54 -3.15
N ALA A 485 -9.30 18.31 -2.38
CA ALA A 485 -9.53 19.75 -2.55
C ALA A 485 -8.27 20.57 -2.82
N GLU A 486 -7.19 20.27 -2.08
CA GLU A 486 -5.90 20.97 -2.17
C GLU A 486 -5.21 20.78 -3.52
N ASN A 487 -5.42 19.63 -4.17
CA ASN A 487 -4.74 19.25 -5.40
C ASN A 487 -5.59 19.50 -6.66
N ILE A 488 -6.87 19.85 -6.51
CA ILE A 488 -7.80 20.02 -7.64
C ILE A 488 -7.27 21.02 -8.66
N ARG A 489 -6.75 22.18 -8.21
CA ARG A 489 -6.26 23.23 -9.12
C ARG A 489 -5.08 22.74 -9.96
N GLN A 490 -4.07 22.16 -9.31
CA GLN A 490 -2.90 21.64 -9.97
C GLN A 490 -3.26 20.52 -10.98
N VAL A 491 -4.14 19.61 -10.57
CA VAL A 491 -4.60 18.50 -11.42
C VAL A 491 -5.42 19.03 -12.60
N ALA A 492 -6.29 20.02 -12.39
CA ALA A 492 -7.09 20.64 -13.45
C ALA A 492 -6.24 21.38 -14.50
N GLU A 493 -5.20 22.10 -14.06
CA GLU A 493 -4.25 22.78 -14.94
C GLU A 493 -3.45 21.78 -15.78
N GLN A 494 -2.91 20.73 -15.16
CA GLN A 494 -2.12 19.71 -15.86
C GLN A 494 -2.95 18.84 -16.80
N LEU A 495 -4.25 18.66 -16.52
CA LEU A 495 -5.19 17.95 -17.39
C LEU A 495 -5.83 18.85 -18.46
N GLY A 496 -5.52 20.16 -18.48
CA GLY A 496 -6.04 21.09 -19.48
C GLY A 496 -7.56 21.24 -19.46
N MET A 497 -8.19 21.16 -18.28
CA MET A 497 -9.66 21.23 -18.14
C MET A 497 -10.20 22.57 -18.62
N LYS A 498 -11.20 22.52 -19.50
CA LYS A 498 -11.87 23.67 -20.12
C LYS A 498 -13.06 24.15 -19.28
N ASN A 499 -13.64 23.31 -18.42
CA ASN A 499 -14.84 23.66 -17.67
C ASN A 499 -14.55 24.43 -16.37
N LYS A 500 -14.91 25.72 -16.33
CA LYS A 500 -14.76 26.58 -15.15
C LYS A 500 -15.56 26.08 -13.94
N LEU A 501 -16.67 25.36 -14.10
CA LEU A 501 -17.49 24.86 -12.98
C LEU A 501 -16.74 23.82 -12.13
N LEU A 502 -15.86 23.02 -12.75
CA LEU A 502 -15.05 22.01 -12.07
C LEU A 502 -13.95 22.62 -11.19
N GLY A 503 -13.47 23.81 -11.52
CA GLY A 503 -12.47 24.55 -10.74
C GLY A 503 -13.05 25.51 -9.68
N VAL A 504 -14.35 25.87 -9.76
CA VAL A 504 -14.93 27.00 -9.02
C VAL A 504 -15.82 26.61 -7.84
N LYS A 505 -16.50 25.45 -7.84
CA LYS A 505 -17.41 25.09 -6.72
C LYS A 505 -16.68 24.86 -5.37
N VAL A 506 -15.36 24.68 -5.38
CA VAL A 506 -14.49 24.59 -4.19
C VAL A 506 -14.34 25.96 -3.49
N ALA A 507 -14.46 27.07 -4.21
CA ALA A 507 -13.99 28.37 -3.73
C ALA A 507 -15.00 29.20 -2.92
N LYS A 508 -16.27 28.79 -2.73
CA LYS A 508 -17.26 29.62 -2.01
C LYS A 508 -17.64 29.13 -0.61
N ARG A 509 -17.54 27.84 -0.30
CA ARG A 509 -17.84 27.33 1.05
C ARG A 509 -16.60 27.10 1.93
N GLU A 510 -15.49 26.62 1.38
CA GLU A 510 -14.26 26.39 2.16
C GLU A 510 -13.32 27.60 2.20
N PHE A 511 -13.33 28.45 1.16
CA PHE A 511 -12.49 29.65 1.13
C PHE A 511 -12.82 30.66 2.24
N ALA A 512 -14.05 30.61 2.78
CA ALA A 512 -14.42 31.38 3.98
C ALA A 512 -13.72 30.85 5.25
N ALA A 513 -13.53 29.53 5.37
CA ALA A 513 -12.79 28.92 6.48
C ALA A 513 -11.27 29.11 6.34
N THR A 514 -10.74 29.00 5.12
CA THR A 514 -9.29 29.16 4.86
C THR A 514 -8.85 30.63 4.86
N GLN A 515 -9.69 31.59 4.42
CA GLN A 515 -9.38 33.02 4.57
C GLN A 515 -9.43 33.48 6.03
N TRP A 516 -10.29 32.88 6.87
CA TRP A 516 -10.25 33.14 8.31
C TRP A 516 -8.91 32.72 8.91
N LEU A 517 -8.43 31.50 8.61
CA LEU A 517 -7.10 31.02 9.03
C LEU A 517 -5.93 31.85 8.45
N LYS A 518 -6.00 32.27 7.18
CA LYS A 518 -4.97 33.14 6.57
C LYS A 518 -4.99 34.59 7.08
N SER A 519 -6.14 35.11 7.52
CA SER A 519 -6.24 36.45 8.13
C SER A 519 -5.62 36.51 9.53
N ILE A 520 -5.61 35.39 10.26
CA ILE A 520 -4.88 35.22 11.53
C ILE A 520 -3.37 35.20 11.25
N SER A 521 -2.92 34.42 10.26
CA SER A 521 -1.49 34.34 9.87
C SER A 521 -0.91 35.67 9.33
N ARG A 522 -1.67 36.43 8.52
CA ARG A 522 -1.21 37.73 7.98
C ARG A 522 -1.18 38.86 9.01
N ARG A 523 -1.99 38.82 10.06
CA ARG A 523 -1.88 39.76 11.19
C ARG A 523 -0.63 39.50 12.05
N HIS A 524 -0.20 38.24 12.15
CA HIS A 524 1.05 37.86 12.81
C HIS A 524 2.30 38.33 12.05
N PHE A 525 2.31 38.23 10.71
CA PHE A 525 3.49 38.58 9.92
C PHE A 525 3.69 40.09 9.71
N ARG A 526 2.62 40.91 9.70
CA ARG A 526 2.77 42.38 9.55
C ARG A 526 3.25 43.09 10.81
N LYS A 527 3.18 42.47 12.00
CA LYS A 527 3.74 43.04 13.24
C LYS A 527 5.24 42.76 13.42
N LYS A 528 5.80 41.75 12.73
CA LYS A 528 7.24 41.44 12.77
C LYS A 528 8.09 42.24 11.78
N ALA A 529 7.49 43.00 10.86
CA ALA A 529 8.21 43.80 9.87
C ALA A 529 8.35 45.30 10.23
N ASN A 530 7.88 45.73 11.40
CA ASN A 530 8.02 47.11 11.90
C ASN A 530 8.87 47.19 13.19
N LEU A 531 9.62 46.13 13.52
CA LEU A 531 10.56 46.07 14.65
C LEU A 531 11.86 45.38 14.22
N THR A 532 12.47 45.95 13.19
CA THR A 532 13.90 46.01 12.82
C THR A 532 13.98 47.15 11.82
#